data_AF-A0A7V2SW17-F1
#
_entry.id   AF-A0A7V2SW17-F1
#
_cell.length_a   1.000
_cell.length_b   1.000
_cell.length_c   1.000
_cell.angle_alpha   90.00
_cell.angle_beta   90.00
_cell.angle_gamma   90.00
#
_symmetry.space_group_name_H-M   'P 1'
#
loop_
_entity.id
_entity.type
_entity.pdbx_description
1 polymer ?
#
loop_
_entity_poly.entity_id
_entity_poly.type
_entity_poly.pdbx_seq_one_letter_code
_entity_poly.pdbx_strand_id
1 'polypeptide(L)'
;MKRRHYLVKKGYQGRFIFTFLCVALIGALASIYLFDWLASKKIAALLFSMRLPAGRSGRLLLDEMLVACGVSCVIIFLGTILAVYLQTKRAKGPITRIAKEALNMADGDLTTPVSLRRGDEFQEVVPPMNRLKSWLRARFVAATAIANGLEGILAKGGSSQVAQEEIEQLLNEVKRELEYINRGRED
;
A
#
# COMPACT_ATOMS: atom_id res chain seq x y z
N MET A 1 13.35 12.73 -20.01
CA MET A 1 12.10 12.05 -19.58
C MET A 1 12.41 11.05 -18.46
N LYS A 2 12.29 11.46 -17.18
CA LYS A 2 12.54 10.58 -16.01
C LYS A 2 11.30 9.67 -15.85
N ARG A 3 11.44 8.36 -16.11
CA ARG A 3 10.34 7.37 -15.94
C ARG A 3 9.89 7.38 -14.48
N ARG A 4 8.70 7.92 -14.21
CA ARG A 4 8.07 7.82 -12.90
C ARG A 4 7.65 6.37 -12.69
N HIS A 5 8.42 5.63 -11.91
CA HIS A 5 7.98 4.35 -11.36
C HIS A 5 6.81 4.65 -10.42
N TYR A 6 5.58 4.52 -10.93
CA TYR A 6 4.40 4.54 -10.08
C TYR A 6 4.47 3.32 -9.16
N LEU A 7 4.42 3.62 -7.87
CA LEU A 7 4.48 2.77 -6.68
C LEU A 7 3.45 1.63 -6.74
N VAL A 8 3.78 0.59 -7.49
CA VAL A 8 3.03 -0.66 -7.52
C VAL A 8 4.04 -1.76 -7.23
N LYS A 9 4.17 -2.09 -5.93
CA LYS A 9 4.97 -3.22 -5.48
C LYS A 9 4.55 -4.49 -6.24
N LYS A 10 5.43 -4.93 -7.15
CA LYS A 10 5.33 -6.23 -7.84
C LYS A 10 5.22 -7.39 -6.84
N GLY A 11 5.79 -7.23 -5.63
CA GLY A 11 5.70 -8.20 -4.55
C GLY A 11 4.35 -8.26 -3.81
N TYR A 12 3.64 -7.13 -3.65
CA TYR A 12 2.32 -7.10 -3.01
C TYR A 12 1.26 -7.70 -3.93
N GLN A 13 1.24 -7.25 -5.18
CA GLN A 13 0.36 -7.81 -6.22
C GLN A 13 0.68 -9.27 -6.49
N GLY A 14 1.97 -9.64 -6.58
CA GLY A 14 2.39 -11.02 -6.80
C GLY A 14 1.93 -11.97 -5.69
N ARG A 15 2.00 -11.56 -4.41
CA ARG A 15 1.49 -12.37 -3.29
C ARG A 15 -0.02 -12.52 -3.30
N PHE A 16 -0.76 -11.46 -3.64
CA PHE A 16 -2.22 -11.54 -3.79
C PHE A 16 -2.60 -12.51 -4.91
N ILE A 17 -1.99 -12.35 -6.09
CA ILE A 17 -2.21 -13.21 -7.25
C ILE A 17 -1.84 -14.66 -6.91
N PHE A 18 -0.70 -14.90 -6.26
CA PHE A 18 -0.26 -16.24 -5.87
C PHE A 18 -1.24 -16.90 -4.89
N THR A 19 -1.68 -16.17 -3.86
CA THR A 19 -2.66 -16.68 -2.88
C THR A 19 -3.99 -17.02 -3.58
N PHE A 20 -4.46 -16.14 -4.46
CA PHE A 20 -5.66 -16.37 -5.25
C PHE A 20 -5.51 -17.60 -6.16
N LEU A 21 -4.36 -17.74 -6.83
CA LEU A 21 -4.04 -18.90 -7.66
C LEU A 21 -4.08 -20.21 -6.86
N CYS A 22 -3.48 -20.23 -5.66
CA CYS A 22 -3.52 -21.40 -4.78
C CYS A 22 -4.95 -21.75 -4.35
N VAL A 23 -5.75 -20.75 -3.96
CA VAL A 23 -7.17 -20.96 -3.60
C VAL A 23 -7.96 -21.50 -4.78
N ALA A 24 -7.79 -20.92 -5.97
CA ALA A 24 -8.46 -21.38 -7.19
C ALA A 24 -8.08 -22.81 -7.55
N LEU A 25 -6.79 -23.16 -7.44
CA LEU A 25 -6.29 -24.51 -7.71
C LEU A 25 -6.85 -25.53 -6.71
N ILE A 26 -6.88 -25.19 -5.41
CA ILE A 26 -7.50 -26.05 -4.38
C ILE A 26 -9.00 -26.23 -4.66
N GLY A 27 -9.71 -25.14 -4.99
CA GLY A 27 -11.12 -25.20 -5.34
C GLY A 27 -11.40 -26.09 -6.56
N ALA A 28 -10.55 -26.01 -7.59
CA ALA A 28 -10.65 -26.84 -8.78
C ALA A 28 -10.39 -28.33 -8.46
N LEU A 29 -9.32 -28.63 -7.71
CA LEU A 29 -9.02 -30.01 -7.29
C LEU A 29 -10.13 -30.60 -6.42
N ALA A 30 -10.67 -29.82 -5.48
CA ALA A 30 -11.81 -30.23 -4.66
C ALA A 30 -13.05 -30.50 -5.51
N SER A 31 -13.32 -29.66 -6.53
CA SER A 31 -14.42 -29.86 -7.47
C SER A 31 -14.29 -31.16 -8.25
N ILE A 32 -13.09 -31.44 -8.77
CA ILE A 32 -12.80 -32.66 -9.55
C ILE A 32 -12.96 -33.89 -8.66
N TYR A 33 -12.36 -33.88 -7.47
CA TYR A 33 -12.45 -34.99 -6.53
C TYR A 33 -13.90 -35.26 -6.08
N LEU A 34 -14.65 -34.20 -5.77
CA LEU A 34 -16.04 -34.32 -5.35
C LEU A 34 -16.92 -34.84 -6.49
N PHE A 35 -16.73 -34.34 -7.70
CA PHE A 35 -17.45 -34.83 -8.88
C PHE A 35 -17.18 -36.32 -9.14
N ASP A 36 -15.90 -36.74 -9.13
CA ASP A 36 -15.51 -38.13 -9.34
C ASP A 36 -16.11 -39.06 -8.26
N TRP A 37 -16.10 -38.62 -7.00
CA TRP A 37 -16.68 -39.38 -5.88
C TRP A 37 -18.21 -39.50 -5.97
N LEU A 38 -18.92 -38.43 -6.33
CA LEU A 38 -20.37 -38.46 -6.51
C LEU A 38 -20.77 -39.31 -7.73
N ALA A 39 -20.09 -39.10 -8.86
CA ALA A 39 -20.34 -39.85 -10.09
C ALA A 39 -20.11 -41.35 -9.86
N SER A 40 -19.00 -41.74 -9.23
CA SER A 40 -18.68 -43.13 -8.92
C SER A 40 -19.73 -43.80 -8.02
N LYS A 41 -20.21 -43.11 -6.98
CA LYS A 41 -21.28 -43.64 -6.10
C LYS A 41 -22.60 -43.83 -6.83
N LYS A 42 -22.97 -42.87 -7.69
CA LYS A 42 -24.24 -42.89 -8.44
C LYS A 42 -24.21 -43.91 -9.57
N ILE A 43 -23.11 -44.01 -10.29
CA ILE A 43 -22.88 -45.04 -11.32
C ILE A 43 -22.95 -46.43 -10.68
N ALA A 44 -22.28 -46.66 -9.54
CA ALA A 44 -22.36 -47.92 -8.82
C ALA A 44 -23.80 -48.23 -8.36
N ALA A 45 -24.53 -47.24 -7.85
CA ALA A 45 -25.93 -47.40 -7.45
C ALA A 45 -26.86 -47.70 -8.64
N LEU A 46 -26.64 -47.07 -9.80
CA LEU A 46 -27.37 -47.32 -11.04
C LEU A 46 -27.07 -48.71 -11.63
N LEU A 47 -25.81 -49.16 -11.55
CA LEU A 47 -25.40 -50.51 -11.95
C LEU A 47 -26.02 -51.60 -11.06
N PHE A 48 -26.11 -51.35 -9.75
CA PHE A 48 -26.77 -52.26 -8.81
C PHE A 48 -28.30 -52.26 -8.98
N SER A 49 -28.86 -51.11 -9.34
CA SER A 49 -30.29 -50.94 -9.62
C SER A 49 -30.58 -51.30 -11.08
N MET A 50 -30.43 -52.58 -11.45
CA MET A 50 -30.84 -53.07 -12.78
C MET A 50 -32.31 -52.74 -13.05
N ARG A 51 -32.58 -51.57 -13.66
CA ARG A 51 -33.69 -51.23 -14.55
C ARG A 51 -33.73 -49.71 -14.79
N LEU A 52 -33.87 -49.33 -16.08
CA LEU A 52 -34.40 -48.07 -16.65
C LEU A 52 -33.35 -47.03 -17.14
N PRO A 53 -33.76 -46.06 -17.99
CA PRO A 53 -33.56 -46.08 -19.43
C PRO A 53 -32.54 -45.00 -19.84
N ALA A 54 -31.86 -45.21 -20.98
CA ALA A 54 -30.74 -44.37 -21.45
C ALA A 54 -31.04 -42.85 -21.58
N GLY A 55 -32.29 -42.39 -21.43
CA GLY A 55 -32.68 -40.98 -21.53
C GLY A 55 -32.55 -40.13 -20.25
N ARG A 56 -32.38 -40.71 -19.06
CA ARG A 56 -32.28 -39.93 -17.79
C ARG A 56 -30.84 -39.75 -17.29
N SER A 57 -29.91 -40.59 -17.73
CA SER A 57 -28.51 -40.64 -17.28
C SER A 57 -27.77 -39.30 -17.45
N GLY A 58 -28.04 -38.57 -18.53
CA GLY A 58 -27.41 -37.26 -18.78
C GLY A 58 -27.84 -36.16 -17.80
N ARG A 59 -29.09 -36.17 -17.33
CA ARG A 59 -29.57 -35.17 -16.34
C ARG A 59 -29.01 -35.43 -14.95
N LEU A 60 -28.82 -36.69 -14.55
CA LEU A 60 -28.21 -37.01 -13.26
C LEU A 60 -26.76 -36.53 -13.16
N LEU A 61 -25.96 -36.72 -14.22
CA LEU A 61 -24.58 -36.24 -14.26
C LEU A 61 -24.51 -34.69 -14.26
N LEU A 62 -25.47 -34.02 -14.92
CA LEU A 62 -25.55 -32.55 -14.90
C LEU A 62 -25.87 -31.99 -13.51
N ASP A 63 -26.80 -32.61 -12.76
CA ASP A 63 -27.11 -32.20 -11.39
C ASP A 63 -25.91 -32.38 -10.46
N GLU A 64 -25.14 -33.47 -10.64
CA GLU A 64 -23.91 -33.71 -9.88
C GLU A 64 -22.79 -32.73 -10.23
N MET A 65 -22.66 -32.37 -11.51
CA MET A 65 -21.74 -31.35 -11.97
C MET A 65 -22.10 -29.97 -11.40
N LEU A 66 -23.40 -29.64 -11.33
CA LEU A 66 -23.90 -28.42 -10.68
C LEU A 66 -23.57 -28.37 -9.18
N VAL A 67 -23.71 -29.50 -8.46
CA VAL A 67 -23.31 -29.58 -7.05
C VAL A 67 -21.81 -29.40 -6.88
N ALA A 68 -20.98 -30.05 -7.71
CA ALA A 68 -19.54 -29.91 -7.66
C ALA A 68 -19.08 -28.47 -7.96
N CYS A 69 -19.64 -27.84 -8.99
CA CYS A 69 -19.43 -26.43 -9.31
C CYS A 69 -19.91 -25.49 -8.20
N GLY A 70 -21.04 -25.79 -7.56
CA GLY A 70 -21.56 -25.02 -6.43
C GLY A 70 -20.60 -25.03 -5.25
N VAL A 71 -20.07 -26.20 -4.89
CA VAL A 71 -19.09 -26.34 -3.80
C VAL A 71 -17.79 -25.62 -4.13
N SER A 72 -17.28 -25.74 -5.36
CA SER A 72 -16.05 -25.05 -5.76
C SER A 72 -16.21 -23.54 -5.77
N CYS A 73 -17.37 -23.02 -6.22
CA CYS A 73 -17.72 -21.61 -6.08
C CYS A 73 -17.68 -21.14 -4.61
N VAL A 74 -18.25 -21.91 -3.68
CA VAL A 74 -18.22 -21.57 -2.25
C VAL A 74 -16.78 -21.55 -1.72
N ILE A 75 -15.95 -22.54 -2.07
CA ILE A 75 -14.54 -22.60 -1.66
C ILE A 75 -13.77 -21.39 -2.19
N ILE A 76 -13.92 -21.07 -3.47
CA ILE A 76 -13.25 -19.92 -4.10
C ILE A 76 -13.74 -18.62 -3.46
N PHE A 77 -15.04 -18.48 -3.20
CA PHE A 77 -15.62 -17.30 -2.56
C PHE A 77 -15.05 -17.10 -1.15
N LEU A 78 -15.08 -18.12 -0.31
CA LEU A 78 -14.54 -18.06 1.06
C LEU A 78 -13.02 -17.81 1.06
N GLY A 79 -12.28 -18.48 0.17
CA GLY A 79 -10.84 -18.29 0.03
C GLY A 79 -10.49 -16.88 -0.47
N THR A 80 -11.31 -16.29 -1.33
CA THR A 80 -11.16 -14.90 -1.78
C THR A 80 -11.40 -13.92 -0.63
N ILE A 81 -12.46 -14.12 0.16
CA ILE A 81 -12.72 -13.31 1.36
C ILE A 81 -11.53 -13.38 2.32
N LEU A 82 -11.00 -14.58 2.58
CA LEU A 82 -9.85 -14.77 3.46
C LEU A 82 -8.60 -14.07 2.91
N ALA A 83 -8.32 -14.19 1.61
CA ALA A 83 -7.19 -13.54 0.96
C ALA A 83 -7.28 -12.01 1.08
N VAL A 84 -8.44 -11.43 0.79
CA VAL A 84 -8.70 -9.99 0.93
C VAL A 84 -8.55 -9.55 2.39
N TYR A 85 -9.10 -10.32 3.34
CA TYR A 85 -9.01 -10.01 4.76
C TYR A 85 -7.56 -9.98 5.26
N LEU A 86 -6.77 -11.01 4.94
CA LEU A 86 -5.36 -11.10 5.32
C LEU A 86 -4.55 -9.95 4.73
N GLN A 87 -4.82 -9.61 3.47
CA GLN A 87 -4.12 -8.53 2.79
C GLN A 87 -4.46 -7.17 3.39
N THR A 88 -5.75 -6.92 3.64
CA THR A 88 -6.22 -5.69 4.27
C THR A 88 -5.61 -5.52 5.67
N LYS A 89 -5.56 -6.58 6.47
CA LYS A 89 -4.96 -6.52 7.82
C LYS A 89 -3.49 -6.11 7.78
N ARG A 90 -2.72 -6.62 6.80
CA ARG A 90 -1.31 -6.24 6.61
C ARG A 90 -1.14 -4.80 6.12
N ALA A 91 -2.08 -4.28 5.33
CA ALA A 91 -2.03 -2.91 4.84
C ALA A 91 -2.46 -1.86 5.88
N LYS A 92 -3.46 -2.17 6.73
CA LYS A 92 -4.00 -1.22 7.73
C LYS A 92 -2.93 -0.64 8.64
N GLY A 93 -2.06 -1.48 9.20
CA GLY A 93 -1.00 -1.05 10.13
C GLY A 93 -0.08 0.05 9.58
N PRO A 94 0.64 -0.19 8.47
CA PRO A 94 1.53 0.81 7.89
C PRO A 94 0.79 2.05 7.38
N ILE A 95 -0.42 1.90 6.82
CA ILE A 95 -1.23 3.05 6.37
C ILE A 95 -1.59 3.96 7.54
N THR A 96 -2.07 3.40 8.66
CA THR A 96 -2.40 4.19 9.85
C THR A 96 -1.17 4.87 10.44
N ARG A 97 0.00 4.22 10.39
CA ARG A 97 1.27 4.86 10.80
C ARG A 97 1.63 6.03 9.90
N ILE A 98 1.57 5.87 8.57
CA ILE A 98 1.83 6.96 7.63
C ILE A 98 0.88 8.13 7.88
N ALA A 99 -0.41 7.87 8.08
CA ALA A 99 -1.40 8.91 8.38
C ALA A 99 -1.09 9.64 9.69
N LYS A 100 -0.70 8.90 10.74
CA LYS A 100 -0.29 9.49 12.03
C LYS A 100 0.96 10.38 11.87
N GLU A 101 1.95 9.93 11.12
CA GLU A 101 3.15 10.72 10.86
C GLU A 101 2.83 11.98 10.03
N ALA A 102 1.89 11.90 9.10
CA ALA A 102 1.40 13.07 8.36
C ALA A 102 0.70 14.08 9.27
N LEU A 103 -0.10 13.62 10.24
CA LEU A 103 -0.71 14.48 11.26
C LEU A 103 0.34 15.11 12.17
N ASN A 104 1.33 14.34 12.66
CA ASN A 104 2.42 14.88 13.46
C ASN A 104 3.20 15.98 12.72
N MET A 105 3.42 15.82 11.40
CA MET A 105 4.03 16.86 10.57
C MET A 105 3.14 18.10 10.45
N ALA A 106 1.82 17.93 10.35
CA ALA A 106 0.87 19.04 10.32
C ALA A 106 0.80 19.80 11.66
N ASP A 107 0.98 19.08 12.78
CA ASP A 107 1.08 19.65 14.13
C ASP A 107 2.46 20.30 14.42
N GLY A 108 3.38 20.26 13.46
CA GLY A 108 4.67 20.95 13.53
C GLY A 108 5.85 20.11 14.03
N ASP A 109 5.67 18.83 14.34
CA ASP A 109 6.82 17.95 14.63
C ASP A 109 7.53 17.57 13.32
N LEU A 110 8.58 18.32 13.01
CA LEU A 110 9.49 18.09 11.88
C LEU A 110 10.82 17.45 12.29
N THR A 111 10.96 17.02 13.55
CA THR A 111 12.24 16.56 14.11
C THR A 111 12.42 15.04 14.06
N THR A 112 11.32 14.31 14.21
CA THR A 112 11.32 12.85 14.27
C THR A 112 11.38 12.22 12.86
N PRO A 113 12.26 11.24 12.59
CA PRO A 113 12.26 10.56 11.29
C PRO A 113 11.05 9.62 11.18
N VAL A 114 10.36 9.68 10.04
CA VAL A 114 9.31 8.73 9.67
C VAL A 114 9.97 7.37 9.46
N SER A 115 9.43 6.32 10.10
CA SER A 115 9.90 4.95 9.90
C SER A 115 8.75 3.94 9.98
N LEU A 116 8.87 2.87 9.17
CA LEU A 116 7.97 1.72 9.17
C LEU A 116 8.76 0.45 9.53
N ARG A 117 8.08 -0.59 10.04
CA ARG A 117 8.78 -1.82 10.47
C ARG A 117 9.34 -2.57 9.26
N ARG A 118 10.52 -3.20 9.39
CA ARG A 118 11.10 -4.02 8.32
C ARG A 118 10.09 -5.08 7.87
N GLY A 119 9.82 -5.12 6.56
CA GLY A 119 8.84 -6.02 5.97
C GLY A 119 7.43 -5.43 5.83
N ASP A 120 7.16 -4.25 6.39
CA ASP A 120 5.90 -3.54 6.15
C ASP A 120 5.72 -3.19 4.67
N GLU A 121 4.46 -3.10 4.26
CA GLU A 121 4.11 -2.52 2.98
C GLU A 121 4.38 -1.01 2.98
N PHE A 122 4.60 -0.40 1.81
CA PHE A 122 4.84 1.05 1.66
C PHE A 122 6.17 1.61 2.21
N GLN A 123 7.18 0.77 2.47
CA GLN A 123 8.54 1.22 2.83
C GLN A 123 9.14 2.26 1.86
N GLU A 124 8.79 2.18 0.59
CA GLU A 124 9.15 3.12 -0.48
C GLU A 124 8.60 4.55 -0.27
N VAL A 125 7.57 4.72 0.56
CA VAL A 125 6.99 6.02 0.92
C VAL A 125 7.80 6.71 2.03
N VAL A 126 8.58 5.95 2.80
CA VAL A 126 9.37 6.48 3.92
C VAL A 126 10.44 7.49 3.45
N PRO A 127 11.29 7.19 2.43
CA PRO A 127 12.27 8.16 1.94
C PRO A 127 11.67 9.49 1.44
N PRO A 128 10.63 9.52 0.59
CA PRO A 128 10.05 10.79 0.14
C PRO A 128 9.35 11.55 1.27
N MET A 129 8.72 10.87 2.25
CA MET A 129 8.19 11.55 3.44
C MET A 129 9.28 12.22 4.27
N ASN A 130 10.39 11.52 4.53
CA ASN A 130 11.51 12.09 5.26
C ASN A 130 12.16 13.27 4.49
N ARG A 131 12.25 13.18 3.16
CA ARG A 131 12.72 14.28 2.31
C ARG A 131 11.78 15.49 2.37
N LEU A 132 10.47 15.27 2.40
CA LEU A 132 9.49 16.36 2.56
C LEU A 132 9.64 17.02 3.95
N LYS A 133 9.77 16.21 5.00
CA LYS A 133 9.92 16.68 6.39
C LYS A 133 11.19 17.52 6.56
N SER A 134 12.33 17.07 6.03
CA SER A 134 13.58 17.83 6.07
C SER A 134 13.50 19.13 5.27
N TRP A 135 12.89 19.10 4.08
CA TRP A 135 12.67 20.29 3.26
C TRP A 135 11.82 21.33 3.99
N LEU A 136 10.72 20.89 4.62
CA LEU A 136 9.84 21.78 5.36
C LEU A 136 10.55 22.38 6.59
N ARG A 137 11.32 21.56 7.32
CA ARG A 137 12.11 22.01 8.47
C ARG A 137 13.10 23.09 8.08
N ALA A 138 13.83 22.90 6.98
CA ALA A 138 14.80 23.90 6.52
C ALA A 138 14.13 25.23 6.19
N ARG A 139 12.94 25.21 5.57
CA ARG A 139 12.17 26.44 5.31
C ARG A 139 11.74 27.15 6.58
N PHE A 140 11.33 26.41 7.61
CA PHE A 140 11.00 27.01 8.91
C PHE A 140 12.23 27.62 9.58
N VAL A 141 13.37 26.91 9.60
CA VAL A 141 14.62 27.43 10.15
C VAL A 141 15.05 28.73 9.44
N ALA A 142 15.00 28.72 8.11
CA ALA A 142 15.25 29.89 7.27
C ALA A 142 14.32 31.07 7.61
N ALA A 143 13.02 30.83 7.74
CA ALA A 143 12.05 31.86 8.07
C ALA A 143 12.27 32.43 9.49
N THR A 144 12.56 31.57 10.47
CA THR A 144 12.86 32.00 11.84
C THR A 144 14.17 32.79 11.91
N ALA A 145 15.19 32.43 11.13
CA ALA A 145 16.44 33.20 11.05
C ALA A 145 16.20 34.63 10.53
N ILE A 146 15.35 34.79 9.50
CA ILE A 146 14.96 36.11 9.00
C ILE A 146 14.19 36.90 10.06
N ALA A 147 13.21 36.27 10.73
CA ALA A 147 12.42 36.92 11.78
C ALA A 147 13.30 37.41 12.94
N ASN A 148 14.20 36.56 13.44
CA ASN A 148 15.13 36.92 14.51
C ASN A 148 16.11 38.03 14.07
N GLY A 149 16.56 38.01 12.81
CA GLY A 149 17.40 39.07 12.24
C GLY A 149 16.69 40.43 12.22
N LEU A 150 15.42 40.44 11.82
CA LEU A 150 14.58 41.65 11.83
C LEU A 150 14.34 42.17 13.24
N GLU A 151 14.03 41.29 14.21
CA GLU A 151 13.88 41.68 15.62
C GLU A 151 15.17 42.26 16.19
N GLY A 152 16.32 41.66 15.89
CA GLY A 152 17.62 42.16 16.32
C GLY A 152 17.94 43.57 15.80
N ILE A 153 17.52 43.88 14.57
CA ILE A 153 17.71 45.20 13.96
C ILE A 153 16.76 46.24 14.55
N LEU A 154 15.50 45.86 14.79
CA LEU A 154 14.53 46.72 15.47
C LEU A 154 14.99 47.04 16.90
N ALA A 155 15.58 46.06 17.61
CA ALA A 155 16.12 46.24 18.96
C ALA A 155 17.36 47.15 19.01
N LYS A 156 18.17 47.18 17.94
CA LYS A 156 19.37 48.05 17.84
C LYS A 156 19.04 49.51 17.51
N GLY A 157 17.76 49.88 17.39
CA GLY A 157 17.33 51.23 17.04
C GLY A 157 17.48 51.49 15.54
N GLY A 158 16.38 51.33 14.80
CA GLY A 158 16.36 51.40 13.34
C GLY A 158 16.81 52.76 12.78
N SER A 159 18.08 52.88 12.42
CA SER A 159 18.60 53.79 11.39
C SER A 159 20.09 53.53 11.15
N SER A 160 20.41 52.74 10.11
CA SER A 160 21.67 52.87 9.37
C SER A 160 21.68 51.93 8.16
N GLN A 161 22.39 52.32 7.09
CA GLN A 161 22.74 51.46 5.94
C GLN A 161 23.27 50.08 6.37
N VAL A 162 23.94 50.01 7.53
CA VAL A 162 24.44 48.79 8.16
C VAL A 162 23.33 47.77 8.47
N ALA A 163 22.14 48.22 8.86
CA ALA A 163 21.00 47.35 9.09
C ALA A 163 20.45 46.75 7.79
N GLN A 164 20.53 47.48 6.67
CA GLN A 164 20.13 46.96 5.36
C GLN A 164 21.13 45.93 4.84
N GLU A 165 22.43 46.14 5.04
CA GLU A 165 23.47 45.16 4.69
C GLU A 165 23.36 43.87 5.51
N GLU A 166 23.10 43.95 6.83
CA GLU A 166 22.87 42.77 7.68
C GLU A 166 21.66 41.95 7.22
N ILE A 167 20.56 42.61 6.80
CA ILE A 167 19.37 41.94 6.25
C ILE A 167 19.70 41.27 4.92
N GLU A 168 20.39 41.96 4.01
CA GLU A 168 20.75 41.38 2.71
C GLU A 168 21.66 40.16 2.87
N GLN A 169 22.61 40.19 3.81
CA GLN A 169 23.46 39.04 4.10
C GLN A 169 22.67 37.85 4.64
N LEU A 170 21.78 38.05 5.62
CA LEU A 170 20.92 36.99 6.15
C LEU A 170 19.98 36.42 5.08
N LEU A 171 19.44 37.28 4.23
CA LEU A 171 18.53 36.89 3.15
C LEU A 171 19.26 36.11 2.05
N ASN A 172 20.52 36.46 1.76
CA ASN A 172 21.38 35.72 0.84
C ASN A 172 21.82 34.37 1.43
N GLU A 173 22.14 34.29 2.72
CA GLU A 173 22.47 33.03 3.38
C GLU A 173 21.29 32.06 3.36
N VAL A 174 20.09 32.55 3.68
CA VAL A 174 18.85 31.77 3.60
C VAL A 174 18.55 31.34 2.17
N LYS A 175 18.69 32.23 1.18
CA LYS A 175 18.52 31.86 -0.24
C LYS A 175 19.49 30.75 -0.65
N ARG A 176 20.75 30.81 -0.21
CA ARG A 176 21.77 29.82 -0.52
C ARG A 176 21.46 28.45 0.09
N GLU A 177 21.04 28.41 1.36
CA GLU A 177 20.55 27.19 2.03
C GLU A 177 19.36 26.58 1.29
N LEU A 178 18.38 27.40 0.90
CA LEU A 178 17.22 26.94 0.14
C LEU A 178 17.58 26.43 -1.26
N GLU A 179 18.53 27.06 -1.94
CA GLU A 179 19.03 26.63 -3.25
C GLU A 179 19.83 25.32 -3.19
N TYR A 180 20.67 25.13 -2.16
CA TYR A 180 21.41 23.90 -1.95
C TYR A 180 20.46 22.71 -1.77
N ILE A 181 19.42 22.88 -0.95
CA ILE A 181 18.39 21.87 -0.73
C ILE A 181 17.58 21.62 -2.01
N ASN A 182 17.31 22.66 -2.82
CA ASN A 182 16.59 22.52 -4.07
C ASN A 182 17.43 21.82 -5.16
N ARG A 183 18.75 21.98 -5.17
CA ARG A 183 19.66 21.23 -6.08
C ARG A 183 19.73 19.74 -5.74
N GLY A 184 19.66 19.35 -4.46
CA GLY A 184 19.53 17.95 -4.04
C GLY A 184 18.22 17.25 -4.48
N ARG A 185 17.34 17.95 -5.20
CA ARG A 185 16.09 17.44 -5.79
C ARG A 185 16.27 16.88 -7.20
N GLU A 186 17.33 17.24 -7.92
CA GLU A 186 17.53 16.85 -9.33
C GLU A 186 18.16 15.46 -9.50
N ASP A 187 18.86 14.98 -8.47
CA ASP A 187 19.39 13.61 -8.36
C ASP A 187 18.29 12.62 -7.93
#